data_AF-G3TT40-F1
#
_entry.id   AF-G3TT40-F1
#
_cell.length_a   1.000
_cell.length_b   1.000
_cell.length_c   1.000
_cell.angle_alpha   90.00
_cell.angle_beta   90.00
_cell.angle_gamma   90.00
#
_symmetry.space_group_name_H-M   'P 1'
#
loop_
_entity.id
_entity.type
_entity.pdbx_description
1 polymer ?
#
loop_
_entity_poly.entity_id
_entity_poly.type
_entity_poly.pdbx_seq_one_letter_code
_entity_poly.pdbx_strand_id
1 'polypeptide(L)'
;METGPYYFVKNLPLHELISHEFINTFVKKGKLILSLDKDTYEETGLQGHPSQYSGRKIMKFIVSIDLMDFSFNPDSKNYKRTSWSFKEKKPLKFDFLLAWHPTGAEESTMMSYFSSYQIQEQQPEIALSTLTDLQCPVLQSHALRGAAEAACSAQELWDWLGAVFSHVNLNNEPNNFLSTYYCPQPSTVVTKAYLCTITGFLLPEKINLLLEQLCHYFDEPKLAPWVSLSVQGFADSPVSWRENEHGFRKGGEHLYNFVIFNNQDYWLQMAVGANDDCPP
;
A
#
# COMPACT_ATOMS: atom_id res chain seq x y z
N MET A 1 18.96 0.77 2.92
CA MET A 1 17.85 1.72 3.12
C MET A 1 17.05 1.23 4.32
N GLU A 2 16.83 2.08 5.33
CA GLU A 2 15.98 1.73 6.47
C GLU A 2 14.50 1.92 6.09
N THR A 3 13.79 0.80 5.94
CA THR A 3 12.39 0.71 5.50
C THR A 3 11.40 0.64 6.67
N GLY A 4 11.87 0.30 7.87
CA GLY A 4 11.12 0.30 9.11
C GLY A 4 11.64 1.33 10.13
N PRO A 5 11.31 1.15 11.43
CA PRO A 5 10.42 0.13 11.97
C PRO A 5 8.94 0.41 11.71
N TYR A 6 8.10 -0.60 11.94
CA TYR A 6 6.68 -0.43 12.23
C TYR A 6 6.35 -1.15 13.54
N TYR A 7 5.17 -0.89 14.10
CA TYR A 7 4.76 -1.38 15.41
C TYR A 7 3.45 -2.15 15.31
N PHE A 8 3.31 -3.15 16.17
CA PHE A 8 2.08 -3.90 16.33
C PHE A 8 1.59 -3.78 17.78
N VAL A 9 0.34 -3.34 17.96
CA VAL A 9 -0.27 -3.19 19.30
C VAL A 9 -1.54 -4.01 19.36
N LYS A 10 -1.61 -4.97 20.30
CA LYS A 10 -2.78 -5.81 20.50
C LYS A 10 -3.86 -5.14 21.34
N ASN A 11 -5.13 -5.37 21.00
CA ASN A 11 -6.30 -4.95 21.76
C ASN A 11 -6.30 -3.45 22.16
N LEU A 12 -5.77 -2.58 21.31
CA LEU A 12 -5.73 -1.15 21.55
C LEU A 12 -7.14 -0.55 21.39
N PRO A 13 -7.64 0.19 22.40
CA PRO A 13 -8.96 0.81 22.32
C PRO A 13 -8.96 2.05 21.42
N LEU A 14 -10.02 2.23 20.63
CA LEU A 14 -10.13 3.36 19.69
C LEU A 14 -10.05 4.73 20.35
N HIS A 15 -10.46 4.85 21.62
CA HIS A 15 -10.43 6.15 22.31
C HIS A 15 -9.01 6.68 22.52
N GLU A 16 -7.97 5.84 22.47
CA GLU A 16 -6.57 6.28 22.58
C GLU A 16 -6.14 7.07 21.33
N LEU A 17 -6.62 6.65 20.15
CA LEU A 17 -6.28 7.25 18.86
C LEU A 17 -6.96 8.61 18.63
N ILE A 18 -7.91 8.99 19.49
CA ILE A 18 -8.55 10.31 19.46
C ILE A 18 -8.15 11.17 20.67
N SER A 19 -7.23 10.70 21.51
CA SER A 19 -6.72 11.50 22.62
C SER A 19 -5.95 12.72 22.09
N HIS A 20 -6.03 13.85 22.80
CA HIS A 20 -5.29 15.05 22.40
C HIS A 20 -3.77 14.80 22.35
N GLU A 21 -3.26 13.99 23.28
CA GLU A 21 -1.85 13.63 23.32
C GLU A 21 -1.45 12.83 22.07
N PHE A 22 -2.21 11.80 21.69
CA PHE A 22 -1.91 11.02 20.48
C PHE A 22 -1.97 11.89 19.22
N ILE A 23 -3.03 12.71 19.07
CA ILE A 23 -3.24 13.53 17.88
C ILE A 23 -2.11 14.56 17.74
N ASN A 24 -1.75 15.26 18.82
CA ASN A 24 -0.74 16.32 18.78
C ASN A 24 0.67 15.77 18.55
N THR A 25 0.97 14.59 19.11
CA THR A 25 2.30 13.96 19.01
C THR A 25 2.51 13.27 17.66
N PHE A 26 1.58 12.42 17.23
CA PHE A 26 1.82 11.50 16.09
C PHE A 26 1.11 11.89 14.80
N VAL A 27 -0.12 12.38 14.88
CA VAL A 27 -0.95 12.60 13.69
C VAL A 27 -0.70 13.99 13.10
N LYS A 28 -0.77 15.03 13.94
CA LYS A 28 -0.73 16.47 13.62
C LYS A 28 -1.82 16.96 12.66
N LYS A 29 -2.13 16.23 11.59
CA LYS A 29 -3.20 16.41 10.61
C LYS A 29 -3.65 15.05 10.07
N GLY A 30 -4.92 14.70 10.21
CA GLY A 30 -5.41 13.43 9.69
C GLY A 30 -6.88 13.18 9.97
N LYS A 31 -7.44 12.18 9.28
CA LYS A 31 -8.79 11.68 9.48
C LYS A 31 -8.73 10.25 10.00
N LEU A 32 -9.57 9.93 10.96
CA LEU A 32 -9.85 8.56 11.35
C LEU A 32 -11.06 8.07 10.56
N ILE A 33 -10.84 7.11 9.67
CA ILE A 33 -11.88 6.51 8.83
C ILE A 33 -12.13 5.08 9.28
N LEU A 34 -13.38 4.77 9.62
CA LEU A 34 -13.81 3.47 10.12
C LEU A 34 -14.84 2.86 9.18
N SER A 35 -14.64 1.60 8.78
CA SER A 35 -15.62 0.81 8.03
C SER A 35 -16.33 -0.18 8.96
N LEU A 36 -17.53 0.20 9.38
CA LEU A 36 -18.32 -0.52 10.39
C LEU A 36 -19.39 -1.38 9.71
N ASP A 37 -19.71 -2.53 10.32
CA ASP A 37 -20.95 -3.22 9.98
C ASP A 37 -22.18 -2.48 10.53
N LYS A 38 -23.36 -2.92 10.10
CA LYS A 38 -24.63 -2.30 10.48
C LYS A 38 -24.82 -2.22 11.99
N ASP A 39 -24.59 -3.32 12.70
CA ASP A 39 -24.88 -3.42 14.13
C ASP A 39 -23.92 -2.51 14.92
N THR A 40 -22.63 -2.55 14.62
CA THR A 40 -21.62 -1.69 15.24
C THR A 40 -21.85 -0.21 14.93
N TYR A 41 -22.27 0.12 13.70
CA TYR A 41 -22.60 1.50 13.32
C TYR A 41 -23.79 2.04 14.14
N GLU A 42 -24.88 1.28 14.25
CA GLU A 42 -26.05 1.67 15.03
C GLU A 42 -25.73 1.78 16.53
N GLU A 43 -24.95 0.83 17.06
CA GLU A 43 -24.52 0.81 18.46
C GLU A 43 -23.60 1.98 18.82
N THR A 44 -22.63 2.34 17.97
CA THR A 44 -21.76 3.50 18.21
C THR A 44 -22.58 4.80 18.13
N GLY A 45 -23.53 4.90 17.19
CA GLY A 45 -24.34 6.10 16.99
C GLY A 45 -23.52 7.32 16.57
N LEU A 46 -22.40 7.08 15.90
CA LEU A 46 -21.62 8.09 15.21
C LEU A 46 -22.30 8.47 13.89
N GLN A 47 -21.98 9.65 13.36
CA GLN A 47 -22.48 10.05 12.04
C GLN A 47 -21.58 9.45 10.96
N GLY A 48 -22.19 8.80 9.99
CA GLY A 48 -21.51 8.23 8.83
C GLY A 48 -22.46 8.13 7.65
N HIS A 49 -22.04 7.43 6.61
CA HIS A 49 -22.85 7.15 5.44
C HIS A 49 -22.78 5.68 5.06
N PRO A 50 -23.77 5.14 4.34
CA PRO A 50 -23.66 3.83 3.71
C PRO A 50 -22.40 3.77 2.84
N SER A 51 -21.67 2.66 2.92
CA SER A 51 -20.57 2.38 1.98
C SER A 51 -21.13 2.19 0.57
N GLN A 52 -20.40 2.67 -0.43
CA GLN A 52 -20.72 2.53 -1.85
C GLN A 52 -20.78 1.06 -2.28
N TYR A 53 -20.05 0.20 -1.55
CA TYR A 53 -20.02 -1.25 -1.78
C TYR A 53 -21.05 -2.00 -0.96
N SER A 54 -22.17 -1.36 -0.63
CA SER A 54 -23.37 -2.01 -0.09
C SER A 54 -24.23 -2.59 -1.21
N GLY A 55 -24.78 -3.79 -1.00
CA GLY A 55 -25.58 -4.48 -2.03
C GLY A 55 -27.00 -3.95 -2.05
N ARG A 56 -27.97 -4.80 -2.39
CA ARG A 56 -29.39 -4.47 -2.17
C ARG A 56 -29.72 -4.18 -0.70
N LYS A 57 -28.97 -4.76 0.22
CA LYS A 57 -29.03 -4.47 1.66
C LYS A 57 -27.77 -3.74 2.07
N ILE A 58 -27.95 -2.60 2.74
CA ILE A 58 -26.87 -1.82 3.32
C ILE A 58 -26.39 -2.53 4.58
N MET A 59 -25.14 -3.00 4.53
CA MET A 59 -24.53 -3.78 5.60
C MET A 59 -23.19 -3.18 6.09
N LYS A 60 -22.70 -2.14 5.41
CA LYS A 60 -21.45 -1.46 5.72
C LYS A 60 -21.65 0.05 5.72
N PHE A 61 -21.05 0.72 6.69
CA PHE A 61 -21.11 2.15 6.89
C PHE A 61 -19.71 2.71 7.10
N ILE A 62 -19.44 3.85 6.47
CA ILE A 62 -18.19 4.59 6.64
C ILE A 62 -18.43 5.74 7.60
N VAL A 63 -17.60 5.80 8.64
CA VAL A 63 -17.55 6.91 9.60
C VAL A 63 -16.20 7.60 9.42
N SER A 64 -16.23 8.89 9.06
CA SER A 64 -15.04 9.71 8.90
C SER A 64 -15.01 10.79 9.97
N ILE A 65 -13.93 10.81 10.75
CA ILE A 65 -13.72 11.74 11.86
C ILE A 65 -12.48 12.57 11.55
N ASP A 66 -12.66 13.88 11.39
CA ASP A 66 -11.52 14.80 11.27
C ASP A 66 -10.88 15.01 12.65
N LEU A 67 -9.63 14.58 12.80
CA LEU A 67 -8.90 14.69 14.06
C LEU A 67 -8.40 16.13 14.30
N MET A 68 -8.37 16.99 13.28
CA MET A 68 -8.03 18.40 13.43
C MET A 68 -9.10 19.17 14.19
N ASP A 69 -10.37 18.86 13.95
CA ASP A 69 -11.46 19.47 14.69
C ASP A 69 -11.33 19.21 16.20
N PHE A 70 -10.76 18.05 16.56
CA PHE A 70 -10.55 17.64 17.95
C PHE A 70 -9.34 18.31 18.58
N SER A 71 -8.28 18.60 17.81
CA SER A 71 -7.11 19.33 18.33
C SER A 71 -7.40 20.82 18.52
N PHE A 72 -8.15 21.45 17.60
CA PHE A 72 -8.48 22.89 17.70
C PHE A 72 -9.61 23.19 18.68
N ASN A 73 -10.57 22.28 18.86
CA ASN A 73 -11.72 22.49 19.74
C ASN A 73 -11.97 21.27 20.65
N PRO A 74 -11.15 21.12 21.71
CA PRO A 74 -11.20 19.98 22.63
C PRO A 74 -12.54 19.88 23.38
N ASP A 75 -13.29 20.97 23.45
CA ASP A 75 -14.60 21.02 24.12
C ASP A 75 -15.79 20.86 23.19
N SER A 76 -15.54 20.62 21.90
CA SER A 76 -16.59 20.49 20.90
C SER A 76 -17.57 19.37 21.26
N LYS A 77 -18.85 19.60 20.94
CA LYS A 77 -19.89 18.57 21.11
C LYS A 77 -19.56 17.30 20.32
N ASN A 78 -18.88 17.45 19.19
CA ASN A 78 -18.46 16.33 18.35
C ASN A 78 -17.39 15.46 19.03
N TYR A 79 -16.34 16.08 19.59
CA TYR A 79 -15.33 15.36 20.35
C TYR A 79 -15.94 14.64 21.55
N LYS A 80 -16.74 15.33 22.36
CA LYS A 80 -17.41 14.75 23.54
C LYS A 80 -18.29 13.55 23.17
N ARG A 81 -19.07 13.66 22.08
CA ARG A 81 -19.89 12.55 21.56
C ARG A 81 -19.04 11.36 21.11
N THR A 82 -17.95 11.62 20.39
CA THR A 82 -17.07 10.57 19.85
C THR A 82 -16.31 9.86 20.98
N SER A 83 -15.77 10.64 21.92
CA SER A 83 -15.08 10.14 23.11
C SER A 83 -16.03 9.30 23.98
N TRP A 84 -17.24 9.78 24.25
CA TRP A 84 -18.26 9.00 24.97
C TRP A 84 -18.63 7.70 24.24
N SER A 85 -18.78 7.77 22.90
CA SER A 85 -19.05 6.59 22.08
C SER A 85 -17.98 5.51 22.25
N PHE A 86 -16.69 5.88 22.17
CA PHE A 86 -15.59 4.92 22.24
C PHE A 86 -15.18 4.52 23.65
N LYS A 87 -15.53 5.29 24.69
CA LYS A 87 -15.18 4.98 26.09
C LYS A 87 -16.28 4.24 26.85
N GLU A 88 -17.53 4.66 26.67
CA GLU A 88 -18.64 4.21 27.52
C GLU A 88 -19.69 3.43 26.72
N LYS A 89 -20.12 3.98 25.58
CA LYS A 89 -21.25 3.42 24.83
C LYS A 89 -20.90 2.09 24.16
N LYS A 90 -19.82 2.09 23.37
CA LYS A 90 -19.32 0.91 22.66
C LYS A 90 -17.79 0.93 22.65
N PRO A 91 -17.14 0.39 23.69
CA PRO A 91 -15.70 0.29 23.75
C PRO A 91 -15.17 -0.70 22.71
N LEU A 92 -14.65 -0.17 21.60
CA LEU A 92 -14.06 -0.96 20.52
C LEU A 92 -12.55 -1.07 20.72
N LYS A 93 -12.02 -2.29 20.54
CA LYS A 93 -10.60 -2.61 20.61
C LYS A 93 -10.19 -3.38 19.37
N PHE A 94 -9.02 -3.09 18.84
CA PHE A 94 -8.47 -3.78 17.67
C PHE A 94 -6.97 -4.02 17.83
N ASP A 95 -6.45 -4.92 17.02
CA ASP A 95 -5.03 -5.05 16.81
C ASP A 95 -4.62 -4.05 15.72
N PHE A 96 -3.61 -3.22 15.99
CA PHE A 96 -3.18 -2.15 15.08
C PHE A 96 -1.77 -2.38 14.58
N LEU A 97 -1.57 -2.19 13.27
CA LEU A 97 -0.30 -1.84 12.68
C LEU A 97 -0.14 -0.32 12.72
N LEU A 98 0.95 0.14 13.32
CA LEU A 98 1.26 1.56 13.45
C LEU A 98 2.64 1.84 12.85
N ALA A 99 2.78 2.90 12.08
CA ALA A 99 4.07 3.44 11.69
C ALA A 99 4.00 4.96 11.74
N TRP A 100 5.14 5.58 12.00
CA TRP A 100 5.24 7.02 12.17
C TRP A 100 6.51 7.53 11.52
N HIS A 101 6.36 8.57 10.71
CA HIS A 101 7.47 9.31 10.14
C HIS A 101 7.80 10.52 11.04
N PRO A 102 8.92 10.51 11.79
CA PRO A 102 9.27 11.61 12.67
C PRO A 102 9.61 12.86 11.84
N THR A 103 8.78 13.89 11.97
CA THR A 103 8.95 15.19 11.27
C THR A 103 9.44 16.32 12.20
N GLY A 104 9.88 15.99 13.43
CA GLY A 104 10.29 16.96 14.44
C GLY A 104 11.41 16.46 15.35
N ALA A 105 11.95 17.36 16.17
CA ALA A 105 13.10 17.10 17.05
C ALA A 105 12.76 16.32 18.33
N GLU A 106 11.49 16.16 18.67
CA GLU A 106 11.06 15.38 19.84
C GLU A 106 10.98 13.90 19.48
N GLU A 107 11.96 13.14 19.93
CA GLU A 107 12.01 11.67 19.84
C GLU A 107 11.08 11.03 20.89
N SER A 108 9.79 11.33 20.87
CA SER A 108 8.83 10.50 21.60
C SER A 108 8.69 9.17 20.83
N THR A 109 9.28 8.10 21.37
CA THR A 109 9.16 6.79 20.72
C THR A 109 7.75 6.24 20.95
N MET A 110 7.12 5.72 19.89
CA MET A 110 5.79 5.10 19.96
C MET A 110 5.73 3.99 21.03
N MET A 111 6.86 3.31 21.25
CA MET A 111 7.09 2.34 22.33
C MET A 111 6.82 2.92 23.73
N SER A 112 7.28 4.14 24.01
CA SER A 112 7.09 4.78 25.31
C SER A 112 5.61 5.15 25.54
N TYR A 113 4.96 5.68 24.51
CA TYR A 113 3.57 6.11 24.55
C TYR A 113 2.61 4.95 24.82
N PHE A 114 2.80 3.83 24.12
CA PHE A 114 1.98 2.63 24.29
C PHE A 114 2.59 1.60 25.24
N SER A 115 3.45 2.01 26.17
CA SER A 115 4.14 1.10 27.12
C SER A 115 3.19 0.35 28.07
N SER A 116 1.99 0.88 28.30
CA SER A 116 0.92 0.22 29.05
C SER A 116 0.23 -0.91 28.25
N TYR A 117 0.50 -1.00 26.95
CA TYR A 117 -0.02 -2.00 26.03
C TYR A 117 1.09 -2.94 25.56
N GLN A 118 0.69 -4.09 24.98
CA GLN A 118 1.63 -5.04 24.39
C GLN A 118 2.06 -4.56 22.99
N ILE A 119 2.89 -3.50 22.96
CA ILE A 119 3.50 -3.00 21.74
C ILE A 119 4.74 -3.81 21.36
N GLN A 120 4.86 -4.12 20.08
CA GLN A 120 6.00 -4.83 19.50
C GLN A 120 6.56 -4.03 18.34
N GLU A 121 7.85 -3.70 18.38
CA GLU A 121 8.56 -3.17 17.23
C GLU A 121 8.89 -4.32 16.26
N GLN A 122 8.62 -4.11 14.98
CA GLN A 122 8.89 -5.05 13.91
C GLN A 122 9.65 -4.36 12.78
N GLN A 123 10.50 -5.14 12.12
CA GLN A 123 11.22 -4.70 10.93
C GLN A 123 10.60 -5.38 9.70
N PRO A 124 10.47 -4.67 8.57
CA PRO A 124 10.09 -5.30 7.31
C PRO A 124 11.04 -6.44 6.96
N GLU A 125 10.48 -7.55 6.50
CA GLU A 125 11.24 -8.67 5.95
C GLU A 125 11.81 -8.27 4.60
N ILE A 126 13.10 -8.58 4.37
CA ILE A 126 13.77 -8.30 3.10
C ILE A 126 14.25 -9.63 2.52
N ALA A 127 13.65 -10.02 1.39
CA ALA A 127 14.06 -11.17 0.61
C ALA A 127 14.80 -10.70 -0.66
N LEU A 128 16.04 -11.15 -0.80
CA LEU A 128 16.86 -10.89 -1.99
C LEU A 128 17.03 -12.18 -2.77
N SER A 129 16.74 -12.16 -4.06
CA SER A 129 16.97 -13.27 -4.97
C SER A 129 17.70 -12.80 -6.22
N THR A 130 18.56 -13.66 -6.75
CA THR A 130 19.26 -13.45 -8.02
C THR A 130 18.78 -14.52 -8.99
N LEU A 131 18.13 -14.10 -10.05
CA LEU A 131 17.69 -14.95 -11.14
C LEU A 131 18.76 -14.95 -12.23
N THR A 132 19.10 -16.13 -12.74
CA THR A 132 20.08 -16.28 -13.82
C THR A 132 19.39 -16.60 -15.13
N ASP A 133 19.94 -16.10 -16.23
CA ASP A 133 19.49 -16.38 -17.59
C ASP A 133 17.99 -16.11 -17.81
N LEU A 134 17.50 -15.01 -17.24
CA LEU A 134 16.10 -14.60 -17.33
C LEU A 134 15.82 -13.98 -18.71
N GLN A 135 14.79 -14.47 -19.40
CA GLN A 135 14.28 -13.78 -20.59
C GLN A 135 13.48 -12.55 -20.18
N CYS A 136 13.94 -11.38 -20.62
CA CYS A 136 13.31 -10.09 -20.36
C CYS A 136 12.71 -9.50 -21.64
N PRO A 137 11.46 -8.99 -21.60
CA PRO A 137 10.85 -8.28 -22.73
C PRO A 137 11.69 -7.07 -23.17
N VAL A 138 11.75 -6.84 -24.48
CA VAL A 138 12.36 -5.64 -25.05
C VAL A 138 11.33 -4.51 -25.03
N LEU A 139 11.70 -3.36 -24.47
CA LEU A 139 10.81 -2.22 -24.27
C LEU A 139 11.35 -0.97 -24.98
N GLN A 140 10.44 -0.08 -25.37
CA GLN A 140 10.76 1.26 -25.87
C GLN A 140 9.90 2.27 -25.10
N SER A 141 10.53 3.23 -24.41
CA SER A 141 9.84 4.14 -23.48
C SER A 141 8.64 4.87 -24.10
N HIS A 142 8.72 5.24 -25.38
CA HIS A 142 7.68 5.97 -26.10
C HIS A 142 6.55 5.07 -26.65
N ALA A 143 6.67 3.74 -26.59
CA ALA A 143 5.77 2.79 -27.24
C ALA A 143 4.97 1.95 -26.22
N LEU A 144 4.06 2.57 -25.47
CA LEU A 144 3.23 1.90 -24.46
C LEU A 144 2.42 0.70 -24.98
N ARG A 145 1.96 0.77 -26.24
CA ARG A 145 1.19 -0.31 -26.90
C ARG A 145 2.09 -1.37 -27.55
N GLY A 146 3.41 -1.26 -27.39
CA GLY A 146 4.38 -2.04 -28.13
C GLY A 146 4.55 -1.56 -29.57
N ALA A 147 5.53 -2.14 -30.23
CA ALA A 147 5.80 -1.95 -31.65
C ALA A 147 6.04 -3.34 -32.26
N ALA A 148 5.29 -3.67 -33.31
CA ALA A 148 5.34 -5.00 -33.92
C ALA A 148 6.79 -5.42 -34.22
N GLU A 149 7.18 -6.60 -33.72
CA GLU A 149 8.53 -7.19 -33.85
C GLU A 149 9.69 -6.39 -33.21
N ALA A 150 9.43 -5.20 -32.66
CA ALA A 150 10.46 -4.29 -32.15
C ALA A 150 10.39 -4.05 -30.64
N ALA A 151 9.20 -4.05 -30.04
CA ALA A 151 9.02 -3.83 -28.60
C ALA A 151 7.72 -4.43 -28.08
N CYS A 152 7.76 -4.99 -26.88
CA CYS A 152 6.57 -5.45 -26.15
C CYS A 152 5.76 -4.27 -25.60
N SER A 153 4.48 -4.52 -25.38
CA SER A 153 3.57 -3.57 -24.75
C SER A 153 3.74 -3.52 -23.23
N ALA A 154 3.26 -2.43 -22.62
CA ALA A 154 3.23 -2.28 -21.18
C ALA A 154 2.36 -3.37 -20.51
N GLN A 155 1.25 -3.76 -21.14
CA GLN A 155 0.38 -4.82 -20.61
C GLN A 155 1.08 -6.18 -20.55
N GLU A 156 1.79 -6.57 -21.61
CA GLU A 156 2.56 -7.82 -21.63
C GLU A 156 3.65 -7.84 -20.56
N LEU A 157 4.32 -6.71 -20.34
CA LEU A 157 5.30 -6.56 -19.27
C LEU A 157 4.68 -6.73 -17.88
N TRP A 158 3.49 -6.17 -17.66
CA TRP A 158 2.79 -6.26 -16.38
C TRP A 158 2.48 -7.71 -16.01
N ASP A 159 1.92 -8.46 -16.96
CA ASP A 159 1.64 -9.89 -16.77
C ASP A 159 2.93 -10.69 -16.51
N TRP A 160 4.00 -10.36 -17.25
CA TRP A 160 5.30 -11.02 -17.11
C TRP A 160 5.94 -10.75 -15.75
N LEU A 161 5.88 -9.51 -15.25
CA LEU A 161 6.38 -9.15 -13.92
C LEU A 161 5.67 -9.95 -12.84
N GLY A 162 4.34 -10.12 -12.94
CA GLY A 162 3.58 -10.95 -12.01
C GLY A 162 4.06 -12.40 -11.97
N ALA A 163 4.39 -12.97 -13.12
CA ALA A 163 4.95 -14.32 -13.21
C ALA A 163 6.37 -14.40 -12.59
N VAL A 164 7.22 -13.40 -12.83
CA VAL A 164 8.57 -13.32 -12.26
C VAL A 164 8.52 -13.20 -10.73
N PHE A 165 7.68 -12.32 -10.19
CA PHE A 165 7.50 -12.16 -8.74
C PHE A 165 6.93 -13.41 -8.08
N SER A 166 6.12 -14.17 -8.80
CA SER A 166 5.56 -15.45 -8.33
C SER A 166 6.51 -16.64 -8.52
N HIS A 167 7.76 -16.40 -8.97
CA HIS A 167 8.75 -17.44 -9.29
C HIS A 167 8.23 -18.52 -10.26
N VAL A 168 7.35 -18.13 -11.19
CA VAL A 168 6.79 -19.04 -12.20
C VAL A 168 7.86 -19.37 -13.23
N ASN A 169 8.02 -20.66 -13.53
CA ASN A 169 8.90 -21.09 -14.60
C ASN A 169 8.28 -20.76 -15.97
N LEU A 170 8.94 -19.90 -16.73
CA LEU A 170 8.51 -19.46 -18.06
C LEU A 170 9.03 -20.35 -19.21
N ASN A 171 9.70 -21.46 -18.88
CA ASN A 171 10.20 -22.42 -19.87
C ASN A 171 9.03 -23.24 -20.40
N ASN A 172 8.61 -22.91 -21.63
CA ASN A 172 7.61 -23.66 -22.40
C ASN A 172 8.25 -24.94 -22.98
N GLU A 173 8.61 -25.88 -22.11
CA GLU A 173 9.04 -27.20 -22.55
C GLU A 173 7.82 -28.04 -22.98
N PRO A 174 7.89 -28.80 -24.10
CA PRO A 174 6.75 -29.57 -24.61
C PRO A 174 6.16 -30.58 -23.62
N ASN A 175 6.92 -30.97 -22.60
CA ASN A 175 6.53 -31.92 -21.56
C ASN A 175 6.01 -31.25 -20.29
N ASN A 176 6.01 -29.91 -20.23
CA ASN A 176 5.62 -29.15 -19.07
C ASN A 176 4.12 -28.80 -19.13
N PHE A 177 3.28 -29.66 -18.56
CA PHE A 177 1.82 -29.46 -18.50
C PHE A 177 1.39 -28.39 -17.48
N LEU A 178 2.33 -27.73 -16.78
CA LEU A 178 2.05 -26.85 -15.65
C LEU A 178 1.74 -25.40 -16.06
N SER A 179 2.35 -24.88 -17.13
CA SER A 179 2.16 -23.49 -17.56
C SER A 179 2.31 -23.35 -19.06
N THR A 180 1.31 -22.74 -19.70
CA THR A 180 1.40 -22.29 -21.10
C THR A 180 1.88 -20.84 -21.21
N TYR A 181 2.17 -20.17 -20.09
CA TYR A 181 2.63 -18.79 -20.08
C TYR A 181 4.13 -18.73 -20.39
N TYR A 182 4.51 -17.84 -21.32
CA TYR A 182 5.87 -17.68 -21.82
C TYR A 182 6.26 -16.19 -21.87
N CYS A 183 7.57 -15.91 -21.95
CA CYS A 183 8.07 -14.54 -22.05
C CYS A 183 7.56 -13.83 -23.32
N PRO A 184 6.97 -12.62 -23.21
CA PRO A 184 6.60 -11.80 -24.37
C PRO A 184 7.75 -11.61 -25.35
N GLN A 185 7.43 -11.47 -26.64
CA GLN A 185 8.42 -11.26 -27.70
C GLN A 185 8.25 -9.88 -28.36
N PRO A 186 9.35 -9.22 -28.78
CA PRO A 186 10.75 -9.68 -28.70
C PRO A 186 11.34 -9.65 -27.28
N SER A 187 12.24 -10.59 -26.99
CA SER A 187 12.91 -10.71 -25.67
C SER A 187 14.43 -10.79 -25.78
N THR A 188 15.13 -10.44 -24.70
CA THR A 188 16.58 -10.59 -24.54
C THR A 188 16.89 -11.41 -23.30
N VAL A 189 17.84 -12.35 -23.39
CA VAL A 189 18.32 -13.09 -22.21
C VAL A 189 19.24 -12.20 -21.39
N VAL A 190 18.91 -12.00 -20.13
CA VAL A 190 19.72 -11.28 -19.15
C VAL A 190 20.38 -12.29 -18.22
N THR A 191 21.71 -12.30 -18.17
CA THR A 191 22.49 -13.26 -17.38
C THR A 191 22.19 -13.18 -15.88
N LYS A 192 21.91 -11.98 -15.37
CA LYS A 192 21.60 -11.76 -13.95
C LYS A 192 20.50 -10.72 -13.79
N ALA A 193 19.41 -11.11 -13.16
CA ALA A 193 18.35 -10.21 -12.70
C ALA A 193 18.30 -10.25 -11.17
N TYR A 194 18.25 -9.07 -10.55
CA TYR A 194 18.12 -8.93 -9.09
C TYR A 194 16.67 -8.64 -8.75
N LEU A 195 16.11 -9.44 -7.85
CA LEU A 195 14.76 -9.27 -7.33
C LEU A 195 14.86 -9.04 -5.82
N CYS A 196 14.25 -7.95 -5.38
CA CYS A 196 14.17 -7.56 -3.97
C CYS A 196 12.70 -7.42 -3.59
N THR A 197 12.28 -8.17 -2.57
CA THR A 197 10.94 -8.09 -1.99
C THR A 197 11.06 -7.59 -0.57
N ILE A 198 10.35 -6.51 -0.27
CA ILE A 198 10.28 -5.92 1.07
C ILE A 198 8.84 -6.09 1.56
N THR A 199 8.65 -6.87 2.63
CA THR A 199 7.33 -7.22 3.16
C THR A 199 7.17 -6.69 4.57
N GLY A 200 6.14 -5.86 4.80
CA GLY A 200 5.85 -5.25 6.09
C GLY A 200 4.89 -4.07 5.94
N PHE A 201 4.83 -3.21 6.96
CA PHE A 201 4.05 -1.99 6.92
C PHE A 201 4.95 -0.80 6.51
N LEU A 202 4.99 -0.52 5.20
CA LEU A 202 5.90 0.45 4.60
C LEU A 202 5.27 1.84 4.50
N LEU A 203 6.03 2.85 4.93
CA LEU A 203 5.62 4.24 4.81
C LEU A 203 5.84 4.77 3.38
N PRO A 204 4.87 5.53 2.80
CA PRO A 204 5.01 6.11 1.47
C PRO A 204 6.25 6.98 1.29
N GLU A 205 6.70 7.68 2.33
CA GLU A 205 7.92 8.50 2.30
C GLU A 205 9.16 7.66 1.99
N LYS A 206 9.22 6.42 2.50
CA LYS A 206 10.33 5.50 2.24
C LYS A 206 10.29 4.96 0.82
N ILE A 207 9.08 4.76 0.28
CA ILE A 207 8.89 4.36 -1.12
C ILE A 207 9.30 5.50 -2.07
N ASN A 208 8.98 6.76 -1.72
CA ASN A 208 9.42 7.92 -2.49
C ASN A 208 10.95 8.03 -2.53
N LEU A 209 11.63 7.85 -1.39
CA LEU A 209 13.09 7.81 -1.35
C LEU A 209 13.68 6.68 -2.21
N LEU A 210 13.04 5.50 -2.22
CA LEU A 210 13.46 4.39 -3.06
C LEU A 210 13.27 4.71 -4.55
N LEU A 211 12.14 5.32 -4.91
CA LEU A 211 11.85 5.75 -6.27
C LEU A 211 12.89 6.78 -6.75
N GLU A 212 13.21 7.78 -5.92
CA GLU A 212 14.27 8.76 -6.21
C GLU A 212 15.62 8.08 -6.44
N GLN A 213 16.00 7.12 -5.60
CA GLN A 213 17.23 6.35 -5.77
C GLN A 213 17.24 5.53 -7.06
N LEU A 214 16.11 4.98 -7.47
CA LEU A 214 15.99 4.25 -8.74
C LEU A 214 16.02 5.18 -9.95
N CYS A 215 15.53 6.42 -9.84
CA CYS A 215 15.70 7.42 -10.89
C CYS A 215 17.18 7.79 -11.06
N HIS A 216 17.92 7.98 -9.96
CA HIS A 216 19.36 8.26 -9.96
C HIS A 216 20.24 7.05 -10.32
N TYR A 217 19.67 5.84 -10.39
CA TYR A 217 20.40 4.63 -10.77
C TYR A 217 21.07 4.76 -12.15
N PHE A 218 20.45 5.51 -13.07
CA PHE A 218 20.94 5.71 -14.44
C PHE A 218 21.81 6.95 -14.62
N ASP A 219 22.16 7.67 -13.56
CA ASP A 219 23.09 8.81 -13.64
C ASP A 219 24.47 8.37 -14.18
N GLU A 220 24.85 7.14 -13.87
CA GLU A 220 26.03 6.48 -14.43
C GLU A 220 25.61 5.45 -15.50
N PRO A 221 26.33 5.30 -16.61
CA PRO A 221 26.01 4.31 -17.64
C PRO A 221 25.86 2.89 -17.06
N LYS A 222 24.67 2.29 -17.23
CA LYS A 222 24.35 0.92 -16.81
C LYS A 222 24.12 0.01 -18.00
N LEU A 223 24.29 -1.30 -17.76
CA LEU A 223 23.93 -2.34 -18.73
C LEU A 223 22.43 -2.64 -18.74
N ALA A 224 21.72 -2.34 -17.64
CA ALA A 224 20.28 -2.53 -17.56
C ALA A 224 19.57 -1.52 -18.47
N PRO A 225 18.64 -1.95 -19.33
CA PRO A 225 17.87 -1.04 -20.18
C PRO A 225 16.76 -0.30 -19.41
N TRP A 226 16.26 -0.90 -18.33
CA TRP A 226 15.21 -0.38 -17.47
C TRP A 226 15.27 -1.06 -16.09
N VAL A 227 14.63 -0.47 -15.08
CA VAL A 227 14.38 -1.07 -13.75
C VAL A 227 12.89 -0.97 -13.41
N SER A 228 12.41 -1.81 -12.49
CA SER A 228 11.00 -1.83 -12.07
C SER A 228 10.86 -1.68 -10.56
N LEU A 229 9.88 -0.88 -10.14
CA LEU A 229 9.42 -0.74 -8.76
C LEU A 229 7.92 -1.03 -8.71
N SER A 230 7.55 -2.20 -8.21
CA SER A 230 6.17 -2.59 -7.97
C SER A 230 5.82 -2.49 -6.49
N VAL A 231 4.69 -1.86 -6.17
CA VAL A 231 4.19 -1.71 -4.81
C VAL A 231 2.77 -2.25 -4.74
N GLN A 232 2.55 -3.17 -3.81
CA GLN A 232 1.26 -3.78 -3.52
C GLN A 232 0.78 -3.29 -2.15
N GLY A 233 -0.44 -2.76 -2.10
CA GLY A 233 -1.12 -2.34 -0.88
C GLY A 233 -1.86 -3.48 -0.18
N PHE A 234 -2.44 -3.17 0.98
CA PHE A 234 -3.24 -4.10 1.75
C PHE A 234 -4.63 -4.29 1.16
N ALA A 235 -5.05 -5.55 0.99
CA ALA A 235 -6.38 -5.90 0.49
C ALA A 235 -7.54 -5.45 1.40
N ASP A 236 -7.28 -5.26 2.69
CA ASP A 236 -8.26 -4.90 3.73
C ASP A 236 -8.25 -3.41 4.09
N SER A 237 -7.67 -2.55 3.25
CA SER A 237 -7.69 -1.10 3.46
C SER A 237 -9.11 -0.55 3.26
N PRO A 238 -9.70 0.20 4.22
CA PRO A 238 -11.04 0.78 4.07
C PRO A 238 -11.14 1.84 2.98
N VAL A 239 -10.05 2.60 2.78
CA VAL A 239 -9.91 3.65 1.79
C VAL A 239 -8.52 3.59 1.18
N SER A 240 -8.41 4.05 -0.05
CA SER A 240 -7.15 4.26 -0.76
C SER A 240 -7.24 5.46 -1.68
N TRP A 241 -6.12 5.79 -2.34
CA TRP A 241 -6.06 6.87 -3.34
C TRP A 241 -6.74 8.15 -2.84
N ARG A 242 -6.25 8.65 -1.69
CA ARG A 242 -6.86 9.69 -0.84
C ARG A 242 -7.95 9.13 0.07
N GLU A 243 -9.22 9.41 -0.22
CA GLU A 243 -10.37 9.06 0.62
C GLU A 243 -11.38 8.21 -0.15
N ASN A 244 -10.97 7.61 -1.27
CA ASN A 244 -11.84 6.75 -2.06
C ASN A 244 -12.04 5.44 -1.30
N GLU A 245 -13.30 5.04 -1.10
CA GLU A 245 -13.60 3.73 -0.52
C GLU A 245 -12.95 2.64 -1.36
N HIS A 246 -12.44 1.60 -0.69
CA HIS A 246 -11.91 0.43 -1.37
C HIS A 246 -12.84 -0.78 -1.15
N GLY A 247 -13.29 -1.38 -2.26
CA GLY A 247 -14.22 -2.50 -2.27
C GLY A 247 -13.55 -3.87 -2.17
N PHE A 248 -13.72 -4.56 -1.04
CA PHE A 248 -13.18 -5.92 -0.81
C PHE A 248 -13.92 -7.08 -1.55
N ARG A 249 -14.96 -6.80 -2.35
CA ARG A 249 -15.92 -7.85 -2.77
C ARG A 249 -15.34 -9.02 -3.58
N LYS A 250 -14.36 -8.79 -4.45
CA LYS A 250 -13.75 -9.82 -5.33
C LYS A 250 -12.28 -9.54 -5.64
N GLY A 251 -11.54 -9.06 -4.65
CA GLY A 251 -10.16 -8.58 -4.80
C GLY A 251 -10.12 -7.12 -5.26
N GLY A 252 -9.32 -6.33 -4.59
CA GLY A 252 -9.05 -4.94 -4.98
C GLY A 252 -7.77 -4.41 -4.37
N GLU A 253 -6.79 -5.29 -4.20
CA GLU A 253 -5.43 -4.88 -3.89
C GLU A 253 -5.01 -3.76 -4.84
N HIS A 254 -4.61 -2.62 -4.28
CA HIS A 254 -4.00 -1.57 -5.09
C HIS A 254 -2.59 -1.98 -5.39
N LEU A 255 -2.29 -2.09 -6.68
CA LEU A 255 -0.95 -2.36 -7.14
C LEU A 255 -0.58 -1.26 -8.12
N TYR A 256 0.58 -0.64 -7.91
CA TYR A 256 1.15 0.24 -8.92
C TYR A 256 2.59 -0.18 -9.22
N ASN A 257 3.01 0.06 -10.45
CA ASN A 257 4.34 -0.24 -10.93
C ASN A 257 4.91 0.97 -11.66
N PHE A 258 6.18 1.25 -11.35
CA PHE A 258 7.02 2.14 -12.13
C PHE A 258 7.99 1.31 -12.96
N VAL A 259 8.00 1.50 -14.27
CA VAL A 259 9.05 1.02 -15.16
C VAL A 259 9.90 2.22 -15.53
N ILE A 260 11.13 2.27 -15.03
CA ILE A 260 12.01 3.44 -15.13
C ILE A 260 13.07 3.15 -16.19
N PHE A 261 13.17 4.04 -17.18
CA PHE A 261 14.10 3.93 -18.29
C PHE A 261 15.35 4.80 -18.05
N ASN A 262 16.43 4.49 -18.77
CA ASN A 262 17.70 5.21 -18.65
C ASN A 262 17.67 6.68 -19.12
N ASN A 263 16.63 7.08 -19.86
CA ASN A 263 16.43 8.43 -20.36
C ASN A 263 15.50 9.27 -19.47
N GLN A 264 15.27 8.83 -18.22
CA GLN A 264 14.37 9.45 -17.23
C GLN A 264 12.87 9.35 -17.57
N ASP A 265 12.50 8.67 -18.65
CA ASP A 265 11.10 8.30 -18.87
C ASP A 265 10.69 7.24 -17.85
N TYR A 266 9.39 7.20 -17.53
CA TYR A 266 8.81 6.10 -16.79
C TYR A 266 7.43 5.72 -17.33
N TRP A 267 7.06 4.46 -17.14
CA TRP A 267 5.66 4.02 -17.24
C TRP A 267 5.08 3.90 -15.84
N LEU A 268 3.92 4.51 -15.62
CA LEU A 268 3.08 4.28 -14.44
C LEU A 268 1.96 3.33 -14.83
N GLN A 269 1.93 2.18 -14.20
CA GLN A 269 0.88 1.18 -14.38
C GLN A 269 0.16 1.01 -13.05
N MET A 270 -1.17 1.06 -13.07
CA MET A 270 -2.01 0.93 -11.88
C MET A 270 -3.03 -0.18 -12.11
N ALA A 271 -3.08 -1.14 -11.19
CA ALA A 271 -4.18 -2.08 -11.07
C ALA A 271 -5.12 -1.63 -9.96
N VAL A 272 -6.40 -1.64 -10.30
CA VAL A 272 -7.49 -1.13 -9.48
C VAL A 272 -8.53 -2.23 -9.34
N GLY A 273 -9.08 -2.38 -8.13
CA GLY A 273 -10.15 -3.33 -7.88
C GLY A 273 -11.36 -3.07 -8.75
N ALA A 274 -12.17 -4.11 -8.99
CA ALA A 274 -13.29 -4.05 -9.94
C ALA A 274 -14.33 -2.94 -9.67
N ASN A 275 -14.35 -2.36 -8.46
CA ASN A 275 -15.26 -1.29 -8.08
C ASN A 275 -14.55 -0.04 -7.54
N ASP A 276 -13.21 0.02 -7.63
CA ASP A 276 -12.43 1.13 -7.08
C ASP A 276 -12.18 2.19 -8.16
N ASP A 277 -12.01 3.44 -7.73
CA ASP A 277 -11.68 4.55 -8.63
C ASP A 277 -10.16 4.65 -8.86
N CYS A 278 -9.77 4.89 -10.11
CA CYS A 278 -8.37 5.14 -10.48
C CYS A 278 -8.10 6.65 -10.53
N PRO A 279 -7.18 7.19 -9.71
CA PRO A 279 -6.78 8.59 -9.81
C PRO A 279 -6.00 8.86 -11.11
N PRO A 280 -5.91 10.13 -11.55
CA PRO A 280 -5.14 10.51 -12.74
C PRO A 280 -3.63 10.32 -12.57
#